data_AF-A0A818ID62-F1
#
_entry.id   AF-A0A818ID62-F1
#
_cell.length_a   1.000
_cell.length_b   1.000
_cell.length_c   1.000
_cell.angle_alpha   90.00
_cell.angle_beta   90.00
_cell.angle_gamma   90.00
#
_symmetry.space_group_name_H-M   'P 1'
#
loop_
_entity.id
_entity.type
_entity.pdbx_description
1 polymer ?
#
loop_
_entity_poly.entity_id
_entity_poly.type
_entity_poly.pdbx_seq_one_letter_code
_entity_poly.pdbx_strand_id
1 'polypeptide(L)'
;MASSRVCLWLLFLIIAYTVGEDTQSMIMSLIPDAKFQCANTTCLPLISVITPNIRNSQIACLTQSQCRAATFHRSTSNCELFDSMSNQNGNMLADMDATSMNIISGTRFPPEWSMTGNMSVVRYWHTASTLANGSVLVAGGYNGTSSFNSAELYNPLTGHWTTTASMSVARYYHTASTLANGLVLVAGGQNSGGSINSTELYHSSTGAWTTTGNMNFAREYHTASTLSNGLILVTGGSSSTAELYNPTTGNWTIAGSMSFARAGHTASILANGLVLVTGGYNGAFLNSAELYNPTTGNWTIAGSMSFARYWHTASTLANGSVLIAGGYNGTSTLNTAELYNPSTGNWTTTASMSVTRYYHTASILANGLVLVTGGYGSSSILNSAELYNPLTSTWTTTGNMSVARRYHTETILANGQVLVTGGYGSSGYLNSAELY
;
A
#
# COMPACT_ATOMS: atom_id res chain seq x y z
N MET A 1 -22.04 55.17 -11.59
CA MET A 1 -23.19 54.30 -11.26
C MET A 1 -23.31 53.30 -12.41
N ALA A 2 -22.58 52.18 -12.41
CA ALA A 2 -22.85 50.90 -11.73
C ALA A 2 -24.17 50.24 -12.26
N SER A 3 -24.25 48.99 -12.71
CA SER A 3 -23.32 47.84 -12.66
C SER A 3 -23.74 46.77 -13.68
N SER A 4 -22.75 46.05 -14.20
CA SER A 4 -22.77 44.85 -15.04
C SER A 4 -23.43 43.62 -14.39
N ARG A 5 -24.10 42.76 -15.17
CA ARG A 5 -24.18 41.31 -14.90
C ARG A 5 -24.11 40.51 -16.20
N VAL A 6 -22.95 39.87 -16.39
CA VAL A 6 -22.68 38.79 -17.35
C VAL A 6 -23.13 37.48 -16.70
N CYS A 7 -23.89 36.65 -17.41
CA CYS A 7 -24.09 35.24 -17.05
C CYS A 7 -23.49 34.38 -18.17
N LEU A 8 -22.29 33.88 -17.89
CA LEU A 8 -21.60 32.83 -18.64
C LEU A 8 -22.33 31.51 -18.37
N TRP A 9 -22.76 30.79 -19.41
CA TRP A 9 -23.14 29.39 -19.29
C TRP A 9 -21.92 28.54 -19.65
N LEU A 10 -21.36 27.81 -18.67
CA LEU A 10 -20.42 26.72 -18.93
C LEU A 10 -21.24 25.46 -19.26
N LEU A 11 -21.03 24.91 -20.45
CA LEU A 11 -21.42 23.54 -20.79
C LEU A 11 -20.13 22.70 -20.75
N PHE A 12 -20.02 21.74 -19.82
CA PHE A 12 -18.94 20.75 -19.85
C PHE A 12 -19.34 19.62 -20.79
N LEU A 13 -18.60 19.48 -21.91
CA LEU A 13 -18.66 18.33 -22.79
C LEU A 13 -17.31 17.61 -22.67
N ILE A 14 -17.29 16.41 -22.08
CA ILE A 14 -16.08 15.56 -22.07
C ILE A 14 -16.14 14.68 -23.31
N ILE A 15 -15.34 14.99 -24.33
CA ILE A 15 -15.00 14.07 -25.43
C ILE A 15 -13.53 13.74 -25.28
N ALA A 16 -13.19 12.46 -25.10
CA ALA A 16 -11.82 11.97 -25.23
C ALA A 16 -11.55 11.59 -26.70
N TYR A 17 -10.42 12.03 -27.26
CA TYR A 17 -9.90 11.52 -28.53
C TYR A 17 -8.40 11.21 -28.39
N THR A 18 -7.91 10.23 -29.15
CA THR A 18 -6.48 9.93 -29.33
C THR A 18 -5.95 10.61 -30.59
N VAL A 19 -4.79 11.25 -30.50
CA VAL A 19 -3.89 11.54 -31.63
C VAL A 19 -2.53 10.96 -31.20
N GLY A 20 -1.89 10.11 -32.00
CA GLY A 20 -0.55 9.58 -31.66
C GLY A 20 0.52 10.67 -31.60
N GLU A 21 1.80 10.42 -31.32
CA GLU A 21 2.42 9.56 -30.30
C GLU A 21 2.97 10.50 -29.21
N ASP A 22 2.13 11.24 -28.47
CA ASP A 22 2.50 11.94 -27.23
C ASP A 22 1.25 12.47 -26.52
N THR A 23 1.01 12.02 -25.30
CA THR A 23 -0.11 12.47 -24.45
C THR A 23 0.33 13.62 -23.54
N GLN A 24 -0.17 14.83 -23.78
CA GLN A 24 -0.15 15.93 -22.81
C GLN A 24 -1.56 16.49 -22.58
N SER A 25 -1.93 16.63 -21.31
CA SER A 25 -3.15 17.29 -20.86
C SER A 25 -2.98 18.81 -20.92
N MET A 26 -3.72 19.47 -21.81
CA MET A 26 -3.75 20.94 -21.89
C MET A 26 -5.18 21.45 -21.65
N ILE A 27 -5.33 22.27 -20.61
CA ILE A 27 -6.49 23.12 -20.40
C ILE A 27 -6.39 24.25 -21.42
N MET A 28 -7.34 24.38 -22.36
CA MET A 28 -7.35 25.51 -23.28
C MET A 28 -8.69 26.26 -23.27
N SER A 29 -8.53 27.56 -23.00
CA SER A 29 -9.50 28.64 -23.00
C SER A 29 -10.24 28.79 -24.35
N LEU A 30 -11.53 29.13 -24.28
CA LEU A 30 -12.46 29.36 -25.38
C LEU A 30 -12.06 30.53 -26.30
N ILE A 31 -12.33 30.40 -27.61
CA ILE A 31 -12.43 31.53 -28.56
C ILE A 31 -13.93 31.90 -28.69
N PRO A 32 -14.32 33.18 -28.52
CA PRO A 32 -15.69 33.64 -28.78
C PRO A 32 -15.91 33.88 -30.28
N ASP A 33 -17.16 33.73 -30.73
CA ASP A 33 -17.68 34.00 -32.09
C ASP A 33 -17.65 32.84 -33.11
N ALA A 34 -18.58 31.89 -32.96
CA ALA A 34 -19.08 31.12 -34.09
C ALA A 34 -20.57 31.43 -34.31
N LYS A 35 -20.92 32.03 -35.45
CA LYS A 35 -22.31 32.21 -35.91
C LYS A 35 -22.75 30.94 -36.65
N PHE A 36 -23.92 30.41 -36.31
CA PHE A 36 -24.55 29.32 -37.06
C PHE A 36 -25.59 29.89 -38.04
N GLN A 37 -25.58 29.38 -39.28
CA GLN A 37 -26.62 29.65 -40.27
C GLN A 37 -27.40 28.34 -40.50
N CYS A 38 -28.72 28.37 -40.30
CA CYS A 38 -29.58 27.21 -40.53
C CYS A 38 -30.09 27.21 -41.97
N ALA A 39 -29.93 26.08 -42.68
CA ALA A 39 -30.68 25.78 -43.88
C ALA A 39 -31.04 24.28 -43.93
N ASN A 40 -32.35 24.02 -43.90
CA ASN A 40 -33.11 22.84 -44.34
C ASN A 40 -32.51 21.42 -44.19
N THR A 41 -33.06 20.71 -43.20
CA THR A 41 -33.39 19.27 -43.15
C THR A 41 -32.31 18.20 -43.24
N THR A 42 -31.03 18.52 -43.23
CA THR A 42 -29.97 17.50 -43.04
C THR A 42 -28.77 18.06 -42.27
N CYS A 43 -28.57 17.61 -41.03
CA CYS A 43 -27.31 17.78 -40.32
C CYS A 43 -26.38 16.61 -40.67
N LEU A 44 -25.46 16.83 -41.62
CA LEU A 44 -24.28 16.00 -41.77
C LEU A 44 -23.14 16.65 -40.96
N PRO A 45 -22.46 15.93 -40.05
CA PRO A 45 -21.23 16.44 -39.48
C PRO A 45 -20.16 16.42 -40.58
N LEU A 46 -19.88 17.59 -41.16
CA LEU A 46 -18.70 17.80 -41.98
C LEU A 46 -17.53 18.04 -41.02
N ILE A 47 -17.09 16.96 -40.38
CA ILE A 47 -15.80 16.93 -39.71
C ILE A 47 -14.81 16.45 -40.77
N SER A 48 -14.06 17.40 -41.33
CA SER A 48 -12.81 17.10 -42.00
C SER A 48 -11.84 16.52 -40.96
N VAL A 49 -11.79 15.20 -40.88
CA VAL A 49 -10.87 14.46 -40.01
C VAL A 49 -9.51 14.40 -40.71
N ILE A 50 -8.50 15.03 -40.12
CA ILE A 50 -7.10 14.68 -40.33
C ILE A 50 -6.75 13.61 -39.29
N THR A 51 -6.57 12.37 -39.76
CA THR A 51 -5.71 11.29 -39.19
C THR A 51 -6.23 10.44 -38.00
N PRO A 52 -5.75 9.18 -37.82
CA PRO A 52 -6.63 8.00 -37.89
C PRO A 52 -6.46 6.99 -36.72
N ASN A 53 -7.19 5.87 -36.79
CA ASN A 53 -7.04 4.61 -36.04
C ASN A 53 -7.64 4.52 -34.62
N ILE A 54 -8.97 4.34 -34.59
CA ILE A 54 -9.59 3.35 -33.71
C ILE A 54 -9.96 2.16 -34.59
N ARG A 55 -9.21 1.05 -34.49
CA ARG A 55 -9.70 -0.26 -34.92
C ARG A 55 -10.22 -1.01 -33.69
N ASN A 56 -11.47 -1.43 -33.80
CA ASN A 56 -12.16 -2.40 -32.96
C ASN A 56 -12.33 -2.05 -31.49
N SER A 57 -13.28 -1.16 -31.22
CA SER A 57 -14.20 -1.35 -30.09
C SER A 57 -15.59 -1.06 -30.62
N GLN A 58 -16.39 -2.12 -30.75
CA GLN A 58 -17.79 -2.01 -31.12
C GLN A 58 -18.52 -1.27 -30.01
N ILE A 59 -18.82 0.02 -30.22
CA ILE A 59 -19.98 0.62 -29.57
C ILE A 59 -21.17 0.01 -30.29
N ALA A 60 -21.74 -1.04 -29.70
CA ALA A 60 -22.99 -1.61 -30.16
C ALA A 60 -24.07 -0.53 -30.01
N CYS A 61 -24.46 0.09 -31.12
CA CYS A 61 -25.73 0.79 -31.21
C CYS A 61 -26.83 -0.27 -31.07
N LEU A 62 -27.47 -0.32 -29.89
CA LEU A 62 -28.79 -0.92 -29.75
C LEU A 62 -29.75 -0.15 -30.66
N THR A 63 -30.54 -0.89 -31.42
CA THR A 63 -31.34 -0.45 -32.56
C THR A 63 -32.30 0.71 -32.26
N GLN A 64 -32.71 1.42 -33.33
CA GLN A 64 -33.60 2.60 -33.38
C GLN A 64 -34.98 2.45 -32.68
N SER A 65 -35.30 1.28 -32.12
CA SER A 65 -36.55 0.96 -31.44
C SER A 65 -36.58 1.29 -29.94
N GLN A 66 -35.46 1.73 -29.32
CA GLN A 66 -35.37 1.96 -27.87
C GLN A 66 -35.39 3.43 -27.43
N CYS A 67 -35.51 4.40 -28.34
CA CYS A 67 -35.67 5.80 -27.96
C CYS A 67 -37.11 6.25 -28.20
N ARG A 68 -37.86 6.59 -27.14
CA ARG A 68 -39.00 7.49 -27.27
C ARG A 68 -38.95 8.66 -26.27
N ALA A 69 -39.06 9.84 -26.89
CA ALA A 69 -39.55 11.14 -26.46
C ALA A 69 -39.64 11.44 -24.95
N ALA A 70 -38.80 12.38 -24.50
CA ALA A 70 -39.08 13.18 -23.31
C ALA A 70 -40.29 14.10 -23.59
N THR A 71 -41.28 14.08 -22.70
CA THR A 71 -42.48 14.93 -22.80
C THR A 71 -42.16 16.33 -22.26
N PHE A 72 -42.39 17.37 -23.05
CA PHE A 72 -42.14 18.76 -22.64
C PHE A 72 -43.41 19.39 -22.05
N HIS A 73 -43.33 19.90 -20.82
CA HIS A 73 -44.30 20.87 -20.32
C HIS A 73 -43.74 22.29 -20.46
N ARG A 74 -44.49 23.19 -21.11
CA ARG A 74 -44.19 24.63 -21.09
C ARG A 74 -44.83 25.24 -19.85
N SER A 75 -44.00 25.84 -18.99
CA SER A 75 -44.46 26.85 -18.03
C SER A 75 -43.41 27.95 -17.92
N THR A 76 -43.88 29.19 -17.98
CA THR A 76 -43.07 30.41 -18.06
C THR A 76 -42.78 30.95 -16.67
N SER A 77 -41.82 30.38 -15.93
CA SER A 77 -41.12 31.05 -14.83
C SER A 77 -40.16 30.10 -14.11
N ASN A 78 -38.87 30.44 -14.11
CA ASN A 78 -37.78 29.89 -13.29
C ASN A 78 -37.31 28.46 -13.63
N CYS A 79 -35.99 28.25 -13.52
CA CYS A 79 -35.29 27.00 -13.84
C CYS A 79 -35.91 25.79 -13.13
N GLU A 80 -36.27 24.75 -13.89
CA GLU A 80 -36.52 23.41 -13.35
C GLU A 80 -35.39 22.47 -13.78
N LEU A 81 -34.81 21.77 -12.80
CA LEU A 81 -33.94 20.61 -12.99
C LEU A 81 -34.84 19.39 -13.27
N PHE A 82 -34.31 18.42 -14.00
CA PHE A 82 -35.02 17.17 -14.32
C PHE A 82 -35.32 16.38 -13.02
N ASP A 83 -36.60 16.07 -12.77
CA ASP A 83 -37.05 15.48 -11.49
C ASP A 83 -37.02 13.94 -11.43
N SER A 84 -36.75 13.21 -12.51
CA SER A 84 -36.36 11.78 -12.48
C SER A 84 -36.26 11.15 -13.87
N MET A 85 -35.49 10.06 -13.97
CA MET A 85 -35.58 9.08 -15.07
C MET A 85 -35.97 7.72 -14.51
N SER A 86 -36.81 6.96 -15.21
CA SER A 86 -37.18 5.60 -14.81
C SER A 86 -37.05 4.60 -15.97
N ASN A 87 -36.86 3.32 -15.65
CA ASN A 87 -36.87 2.25 -16.65
C ASN A 87 -38.30 1.68 -16.85
N GLN A 88 -38.45 0.76 -17.82
CA GLN A 88 -39.75 0.18 -18.21
C GLN A 88 -40.49 -0.58 -17.09
N ASN A 89 -39.84 -0.83 -15.95
CA ASN A 89 -40.44 -1.49 -14.79
C ASN A 89 -40.83 -0.49 -13.67
N GLY A 90 -40.71 0.82 -13.91
CA GLY A 90 -41.05 1.86 -12.93
C GLY A 90 -39.97 2.15 -11.88
N ASN A 91 -38.76 1.60 -12.03
CA ASN A 91 -37.66 1.89 -11.10
C ASN A 91 -37.01 3.23 -11.41
N MET A 92 -36.86 4.09 -10.40
CA MET A 92 -36.13 5.35 -10.50
C MET A 92 -34.63 5.11 -10.73
N LEU A 93 -34.06 5.82 -11.70
CA LEU A 93 -32.65 5.74 -12.11
C LEU A 93 -31.83 6.93 -11.60
N ALA A 94 -32.47 8.04 -11.22
CA ALA A 94 -31.84 9.18 -10.54
C ALA A 94 -32.91 10.09 -9.89
N ASP A 95 -32.58 10.64 -8.73
CA ASP A 95 -33.33 11.66 -7.96
C ASP A 95 -32.34 12.78 -7.60
N MET A 96 -32.71 14.06 -7.82
CA MET A 96 -31.83 15.22 -7.60
C MET A 96 -32.46 16.18 -6.59
N ASP A 97 -32.27 15.96 -5.29
CA ASP A 97 -32.58 16.97 -4.26
C ASP A 97 -31.38 17.92 -4.05
N ALA A 98 -31.61 19.21 -4.29
CA ALA A 98 -30.61 20.27 -4.34
C ALA A 98 -30.17 20.82 -2.96
N THR A 99 -30.36 20.11 -1.86
CA THR A 99 -30.02 20.61 -0.51
C THR A 99 -28.96 19.81 0.25
N SER A 100 -28.43 18.72 -0.33
CA SER A 100 -27.25 18.06 0.21
C SER A 100 -26.41 17.43 -0.92
N MET A 101 -25.29 18.06 -1.29
CA MET A 101 -24.29 17.41 -2.14
C MET A 101 -23.60 16.28 -1.36
N ASN A 102 -24.28 15.14 -1.22
CA ASN A 102 -23.63 13.86 -1.05
C ASN A 102 -23.55 13.22 -2.42
N ILE A 103 -22.33 13.08 -2.95
CA ILE A 103 -22.07 12.26 -4.13
C ILE A 103 -22.37 10.80 -3.72
N ILE A 104 -23.61 10.35 -3.92
CA ILE A 104 -23.95 8.93 -3.95
C ILE A 104 -24.01 8.54 -5.43
N SER A 105 -22.85 8.60 -6.09
CA SER A 105 -22.67 8.00 -7.42
C SER A 105 -21.26 7.44 -7.54
N GLY A 106 -21.04 6.38 -6.79
CA GLY A 106 -20.09 5.36 -7.19
C GLY A 106 -20.78 4.04 -6.92
N THR A 107 -21.21 3.34 -7.97
CA THR A 107 -21.22 1.88 -7.88
C THR A 107 -19.80 1.49 -7.46
N ARG A 108 -19.58 1.27 -6.16
CA ARG A 108 -18.28 0.81 -5.64
C ARG A 108 -18.11 -0.59 -6.20
N PHE A 109 -17.45 -0.69 -7.36
CA PHE A 109 -16.66 -1.87 -7.62
C PHE A 109 -15.72 -2.02 -6.41
N PRO A 110 -15.55 -3.23 -5.87
CA PRO A 110 -14.50 -3.45 -4.88
C PRO A 110 -13.19 -2.90 -5.45
N PRO A 111 -12.31 -2.30 -4.63
CA PRO A 111 -11.07 -1.74 -5.14
C PRO A 111 -10.33 -2.80 -5.97
N GLU A 112 -9.91 -2.41 -7.18
CA GLU A 112 -9.37 -3.32 -8.18
C GLU A 112 -7.84 -3.30 -8.16
N TRP A 113 -7.25 -4.47 -8.33
CA TRP A 113 -5.80 -4.59 -8.51
C TRP A 113 -5.42 -4.29 -9.95
N SER A 114 -4.31 -3.58 -10.12
CA SER A 114 -3.74 -3.30 -11.44
C SER A 114 -2.24 -3.55 -11.46
N MET A 115 -1.75 -4.12 -12.56
CA MET A 115 -0.32 -4.29 -12.78
C MET A 115 0.35 -2.94 -13.05
N THR A 116 1.57 -2.77 -12.55
CA THR A 116 2.45 -1.64 -12.87
C THR A 116 3.61 -2.09 -13.75
N GLY A 117 4.61 -1.21 -13.96
CA GLY A 117 5.89 -1.64 -14.49
C GLY A 117 6.56 -2.72 -13.61
N ASN A 118 7.56 -3.38 -14.17
CA ASN A 118 8.31 -4.42 -13.46
C ASN A 118 9.67 -3.90 -13.00
N MET A 119 10.15 -4.42 -11.88
CA MET A 119 11.55 -4.33 -11.49
C MET A 119 12.43 -5.05 -12.54
N SER A 120 13.67 -4.59 -12.67
CA SER A 120 14.68 -5.16 -13.57
C SER A 120 15.13 -6.56 -13.15
N VAL A 121 15.01 -6.91 -11.87
CA VAL A 121 15.33 -8.24 -11.36
C VAL A 121 14.22 -8.79 -10.45
N VAL A 122 14.13 -10.12 -10.39
CA VAL A 122 13.25 -10.83 -9.47
C VAL A 122 13.81 -10.76 -8.05
N ARG A 123 12.99 -10.42 -7.06
CA ARG A 123 13.44 -10.25 -5.68
C ARG A 123 12.37 -10.72 -4.71
N TYR A 124 12.79 -11.43 -3.67
CA TYR A 124 12.01 -11.59 -2.45
C TYR A 124 12.92 -11.34 -1.24
N TRP A 125 12.32 -11.05 -0.08
CA TRP A 125 13.06 -10.61 1.13
C TRP A 125 13.92 -9.36 0.92
N HIS A 126 13.53 -8.54 -0.07
CA HIS A 126 13.94 -7.16 -0.19
C HIS A 126 13.16 -6.27 0.78
N THR A 127 13.61 -5.04 0.93
CA THR A 127 12.86 -4.00 1.64
C THR A 127 12.32 -2.99 0.65
N ALA A 128 11.22 -2.33 1.01
CA ALA A 128 10.67 -1.19 0.29
C ALA A 128 10.51 -0.01 1.26
N SER A 129 10.94 1.18 0.87
CA SER A 129 10.89 2.38 1.71
C SER A 129 10.44 3.59 0.91
N THR A 130 9.39 4.27 1.38
CA THR A 130 8.94 5.53 0.80
C THR A 130 9.97 6.63 1.10
N LEU A 131 10.36 7.35 0.04
CA LEU A 131 11.29 8.47 0.10
C LEU A 131 10.52 9.79 0.23
N ALA A 132 11.22 10.85 0.64
CA ALA A 132 10.63 12.18 0.83
C ALA A 132 9.97 12.76 -0.45
N ASN A 133 10.45 12.35 -1.63
CA ASN A 133 9.88 12.74 -2.92
C ASN A 133 8.68 11.87 -3.36
N GLY A 134 8.23 10.94 -2.52
CA GLY A 134 7.13 10.01 -2.80
C GLY A 134 7.51 8.76 -3.59
N SER A 135 8.73 8.67 -4.13
CA SER A 135 9.21 7.44 -4.78
C SER A 135 9.42 6.32 -3.76
N VAL A 136 9.37 5.06 -4.20
CA VAL A 136 9.63 3.90 -3.35
C VAL A 136 10.98 3.29 -3.70
N LEU A 137 11.90 3.26 -2.74
CA LEU A 137 13.17 2.54 -2.85
C LEU A 137 12.95 1.08 -2.54
N VAL A 138 13.28 0.21 -3.49
CA VAL A 138 13.40 -1.25 -3.28
C VAL A 138 14.86 -1.63 -3.24
N ALA A 139 15.31 -2.26 -2.16
CA ALA A 139 16.72 -2.58 -1.94
C ALA A 139 16.97 -4.04 -1.56
N GLY A 140 18.04 -4.61 -2.12
CA GLY A 140 18.52 -5.95 -1.80
C GLY A 140 17.56 -7.06 -2.22
N GLY A 141 17.49 -8.12 -1.42
CA GLY A 141 16.68 -9.31 -1.68
C GLY A 141 17.51 -10.47 -2.24
N TYR A 142 16.80 -11.53 -2.60
CA TYR A 142 17.35 -12.80 -3.08
C TYR A 142 16.53 -13.30 -4.28
N ASN A 143 17.15 -14.06 -5.19
CA ASN A 143 16.48 -14.64 -6.38
C ASN A 143 16.48 -16.18 -6.40
N GLY A 144 16.80 -16.83 -5.28
CA GLY A 144 16.96 -18.28 -5.23
C GLY A 144 18.40 -18.75 -5.36
N THR A 145 19.29 -17.94 -5.93
CA THR A 145 20.71 -18.29 -6.14
C THR A 145 21.70 -17.31 -5.51
N SER A 146 21.38 -16.02 -5.48
CA SER A 146 22.28 -14.95 -5.06
C SER A 146 21.55 -13.85 -4.33
N SER A 147 22.20 -13.29 -3.30
CA SER A 147 21.73 -12.06 -2.67
C SER A 147 22.08 -10.85 -3.55
N PHE A 148 21.26 -9.80 -3.48
CA PHE A 148 21.46 -8.57 -4.24
C PHE A 148 21.99 -7.45 -3.37
N ASN A 149 22.87 -6.65 -3.95
CA ASN A 149 23.22 -5.32 -3.46
C ASN A 149 22.56 -4.20 -4.29
N SER A 150 21.93 -4.55 -5.42
CA SER A 150 21.25 -3.58 -6.27
C SER A 150 19.99 -3.03 -5.64
N ALA A 151 19.63 -1.81 -6.04
CA ALA A 151 18.42 -1.13 -5.62
C ALA A 151 17.74 -0.44 -6.81
N GLU A 152 16.43 -0.23 -6.69
CA GLU A 152 15.58 0.31 -7.73
C GLU A 152 14.57 1.28 -7.12
N LEU A 153 14.13 2.27 -7.90
CA LEU A 153 13.16 3.27 -7.52
C LEU A 153 11.88 3.07 -8.33
N TYR A 154 10.75 3.00 -7.66
CA TYR A 154 9.45 3.12 -8.28
C TYR A 154 8.95 4.56 -8.18
N ASN A 155 8.60 5.14 -9.33
CA ASN A 155 7.95 6.44 -9.39
C ASN A 155 6.43 6.27 -9.46
N PRO A 156 5.67 6.60 -8.40
CA PRO A 156 4.22 6.41 -8.38
C PRO A 156 3.45 7.33 -9.33
N LEU A 157 4.05 8.42 -9.81
CA LEU A 157 3.40 9.34 -10.75
C LEU A 157 3.41 8.79 -12.18
N THR A 158 4.43 8.00 -12.52
CA THR A 158 4.61 7.47 -13.88
C THR A 158 4.44 5.95 -13.97
N GLY A 159 4.45 5.24 -12.84
CA GLY A 159 4.42 3.78 -12.80
C GLY A 159 5.72 3.11 -13.28
N HIS A 160 6.79 3.88 -13.45
CA HIS A 160 8.07 3.40 -13.97
C HIS A 160 9.06 3.04 -12.88
N TRP A 161 9.90 2.05 -13.20
CA TRP A 161 11.02 1.60 -12.39
C TRP A 161 12.34 2.09 -12.97
N THR A 162 13.23 2.58 -12.13
CA THR A 162 14.59 2.99 -12.51
C THR A 162 15.62 2.39 -11.56
N THR A 163 16.75 1.93 -12.09
CA THR A 163 17.87 1.47 -11.28
C THR A 163 18.56 2.65 -10.61
N THR A 164 18.94 2.50 -9.34
CA THR A 164 19.80 3.46 -8.62
C THR A 164 21.14 2.79 -8.27
N ALA A 165 22.06 3.51 -7.60
CA ALA A 165 23.33 2.93 -7.20
C ALA A 165 23.12 1.69 -6.31
N SER A 166 24.11 0.80 -6.30
CA SER A 166 24.09 -0.41 -5.48
C SER A 166 24.73 -0.18 -4.11
N MET A 167 24.24 -0.90 -3.11
CA MET A 167 24.93 -1.11 -1.84
C MET A 167 26.30 -1.76 -2.06
N SER A 168 27.21 -1.58 -1.12
CA SER A 168 28.51 -2.27 -1.08
C SER A 168 28.37 -3.75 -0.70
N VAL A 169 27.36 -4.09 0.11
CA VAL A 169 27.12 -5.47 0.56
C VAL A 169 25.77 -5.98 0.07
N ALA A 170 25.79 -7.14 -0.60
CA ALA A 170 24.58 -7.84 -1.01
C ALA A 170 23.87 -8.47 0.18
N ARG A 171 22.56 -8.32 0.29
CA ARG A 171 21.80 -8.73 1.47
C ARG A 171 20.32 -9.01 1.22
N TYR A 172 19.76 -9.90 2.02
CA TYR A 172 18.31 -10.17 2.17
C TYR A 172 18.01 -10.41 3.65
N TYR A 173 16.74 -10.42 4.07
CA TYR A 173 16.35 -10.45 5.51
C TYR A 173 16.85 -9.27 6.35
N HIS A 174 17.25 -8.20 5.68
CA HIS A 174 17.66 -6.95 6.30
C HIS A 174 16.42 -6.11 6.61
N THR A 175 16.61 -5.08 7.42
CA THR A 175 15.60 -4.04 7.64
C THR A 175 16.00 -2.76 6.92
N ALA A 176 15.01 -1.96 6.54
CA ALA A 176 15.20 -0.61 6.02
C ALA A 176 14.33 0.37 6.82
N SER A 177 14.90 1.50 7.23
CA SER A 177 14.22 2.53 8.02
C SER A 177 14.51 3.90 7.44
N THR A 178 13.45 4.58 6.99
CA THR A 178 13.55 5.99 6.58
C THR A 178 13.76 6.85 7.83
N LEU A 179 14.86 7.60 7.84
CA LEU A 179 15.29 8.47 8.92
C LEU A 179 14.67 9.85 8.78
N ALA A 180 14.61 10.61 9.88
CA ALA A 180 14.05 11.97 9.88
C ALA A 180 14.79 12.94 8.94
N ASN A 181 16.07 12.67 8.63
CA ASN A 181 16.86 13.44 7.68
C ASN A 181 16.66 13.02 6.21
N GLY A 182 15.73 12.09 5.92
CA GLY A 182 15.40 11.64 4.57
C GLY A 182 16.34 10.57 3.99
N LEU A 183 17.32 10.11 4.76
CA LEU A 183 18.14 8.95 4.40
C LEU A 183 17.38 7.65 4.71
N VAL A 184 17.75 6.55 4.05
CA VAL A 184 17.26 5.22 4.40
C VAL A 184 18.39 4.40 4.98
N LEU A 185 18.27 4.00 6.25
CA LEU A 185 19.19 3.07 6.88
C LEU A 185 18.81 1.65 6.49
N VAL A 186 19.76 0.92 5.90
CA VAL A 186 19.66 -0.51 5.67
C VAL A 186 20.59 -1.23 6.64
N ALA A 187 20.05 -2.18 7.41
CA ALA A 187 20.78 -2.83 8.50
C ALA A 187 20.69 -4.35 8.46
N GLY A 188 21.84 -5.00 8.64
CA GLY A 188 21.98 -6.45 8.77
C GLY A 188 21.52 -7.24 7.54
N GLY A 189 20.91 -8.39 7.80
CA GLY A 189 20.50 -9.37 6.82
C GLY A 189 21.48 -10.54 6.74
N GLN A 190 21.39 -11.25 5.62
CA GLN A 190 22.20 -12.41 5.29
C GLN A 190 22.82 -12.27 3.89
N ASN A 191 23.99 -12.85 3.69
CA ASN A 191 24.60 -13.06 2.39
C ASN A 191 25.19 -14.47 2.25
N SER A 192 25.98 -14.73 1.20
CA SER A 192 26.61 -16.04 0.98
C SER A 192 27.57 -16.48 2.09
N GLY A 193 28.08 -15.55 2.89
CA GLY A 193 28.95 -15.79 4.05
C GLY A 193 28.20 -15.97 5.38
N GLY A 194 26.87 -15.83 5.40
CA GLY A 194 26.06 -15.91 6.61
C GLY A 194 25.43 -14.57 7.01
N SER A 195 24.96 -14.48 8.26
CA SER A 195 24.37 -13.27 8.80
C SER A 195 25.41 -12.15 8.91
N ILE A 196 25.00 -10.92 8.60
CA ILE A 196 25.89 -9.75 8.61
C ILE A 196 25.42 -8.70 9.62
N ASN A 197 26.37 -7.88 10.09
CA ASN A 197 26.12 -6.74 10.98
C ASN A 197 26.36 -5.39 10.30
N SER A 198 26.68 -5.38 9.00
CA SER A 198 26.98 -4.15 8.27
C SER A 198 25.73 -3.32 8.02
N THR A 199 25.92 -2.01 7.92
CA THR A 199 24.84 -1.04 7.73
C THR A 199 25.25 -0.01 6.68
N GLU A 200 24.27 0.45 5.92
CA GLU A 200 24.48 1.40 4.82
C GLU A 200 23.33 2.41 4.79
N LEU A 201 23.63 3.63 4.35
CA LEU A 201 22.67 4.73 4.21
C LEU A 201 22.48 5.04 2.74
N TYR A 202 21.22 5.06 2.29
CA TYR A 202 20.85 5.58 0.98
C TYR A 202 20.56 7.08 1.06
N HIS A 203 21.17 7.83 0.15
CA HIS A 203 20.99 9.28 0.01
C HIS A 203 19.98 9.56 -1.11
N SER A 204 18.73 9.83 -0.73
CA SER A 204 17.63 10.04 -1.68
C SER A 204 17.83 11.22 -2.63
N SER A 205 18.62 12.22 -2.26
CA SER A 205 18.95 13.39 -3.10
C SER A 205 19.97 13.12 -4.18
N THR A 206 20.88 12.16 -3.98
CA THR A 206 21.99 11.85 -4.91
C THR A 206 21.88 10.46 -5.53
N GLY A 207 21.05 9.59 -4.97
CA GLY A 207 20.97 8.17 -5.34
C GLY A 207 22.18 7.34 -4.90
N ALA A 208 23.07 7.89 -4.06
CA ALA A 208 24.29 7.21 -3.62
C ALA A 208 24.10 6.43 -2.30
N TRP A 209 24.98 5.45 -2.07
CA TRP A 209 25.09 4.72 -0.81
C TRP A 209 26.36 5.09 -0.06
N THR A 210 26.29 5.14 1.26
CA THR A 210 27.45 5.30 2.15
C THR A 210 27.39 4.32 3.29
N THR A 211 28.52 3.72 3.68
CA THR A 211 28.62 2.90 4.89
C THR A 211 28.49 3.75 6.15
N THR A 212 27.87 3.22 7.19
CA THR A 212 27.82 3.83 8.54
C THR A 212 28.31 2.81 9.59
N GLY A 213 28.24 3.14 10.88
CA GLY A 213 28.68 2.23 11.94
C GLY A 213 27.95 0.89 11.91
N ASN A 214 28.66 -0.20 12.15
CA ASN A 214 28.09 -1.56 12.15
C ASN A 214 27.35 -1.86 13.46
N MET A 215 26.35 -2.73 13.39
CA MET A 215 25.74 -3.32 14.59
C MET A 215 26.80 -4.13 15.35
N ASN A 216 26.65 -4.24 16.67
CA ASN A 216 27.51 -5.06 17.52
C ASN A 216 27.30 -6.55 17.24
N PHE A 217 26.08 -6.94 16.84
CA PHE A 217 25.75 -8.33 16.49
C PHE A 217 25.23 -8.43 15.06
N ALA A 218 25.61 -9.51 14.36
CA ALA A 218 25.02 -9.86 13.07
C ALA A 218 23.58 -10.35 13.26
N ARG A 219 22.67 -9.91 12.38
CA ARG A 219 21.23 -10.17 12.54
C ARG A 219 20.54 -10.35 11.19
N GLU A 220 19.67 -11.33 11.12
CA GLU A 220 18.72 -11.59 10.03
C GLU A 220 17.35 -11.87 10.65
N TYR A 221 16.25 -11.63 9.93
CA TYR A 221 14.88 -11.79 10.46
C TYR A 221 14.58 -10.95 11.72
N HIS A 222 15.35 -9.88 11.94
CA HIS A 222 15.16 -8.92 13.00
C HIS A 222 14.16 -7.84 12.56
N THR A 223 13.69 -7.05 13.51
CA THR A 223 12.86 -5.86 13.23
C THR A 223 13.63 -4.58 13.54
N ALA A 224 13.29 -3.51 12.85
CA ALA A 224 13.79 -2.16 13.10
C ALA A 224 12.60 -1.22 13.35
N SER A 225 12.69 -0.36 14.36
CA SER A 225 11.63 0.57 14.75
C SER A 225 12.22 1.97 14.94
N THR A 226 11.72 2.93 14.17
CA THR A 226 12.09 4.35 14.26
C THR A 226 11.39 4.99 15.44
N LEU A 227 12.11 5.22 16.53
CA LEU A 227 11.58 5.77 17.77
C LEU A 227 11.26 7.27 17.64
N SER A 228 10.41 7.77 18.54
CA SER A 228 10.01 9.19 18.58
C SER A 228 11.19 10.16 18.83
N ASN A 229 12.27 9.67 19.45
CA ASN A 229 13.51 10.42 19.64
C ASN A 229 14.47 10.36 18.43
N GLY A 230 14.06 9.73 17.33
CA GLY A 230 14.83 9.60 16.09
C GLY A 230 15.85 8.45 16.08
N LEU A 231 16.03 7.73 17.18
CA LEU A 231 16.88 6.53 17.19
C LEU A 231 16.18 5.35 16.50
N ILE A 232 16.95 4.42 15.95
CA ILE A 232 16.41 3.17 15.38
C ILE A 232 16.71 2.03 16.34
N LEU A 233 15.65 1.43 16.90
CA LEU A 233 15.75 0.21 17.70
C LEU A 233 15.75 -1.01 16.78
N VAL A 234 16.80 -1.82 16.85
CA VAL A 234 16.85 -3.14 16.23
C VAL A 234 16.74 -4.24 17.30
N THR A 235 15.85 -5.21 17.08
CA THR A 235 15.57 -6.27 18.06
C THR A 235 15.50 -7.64 17.41
N GLY A 236 16.02 -8.64 18.13
CA GLY A 236 15.94 -10.04 17.73
C GLY A 236 16.84 -10.42 16.57
N GLY A 237 16.38 -11.38 15.76
CA GLY A 237 17.18 -12.07 14.75
C GLY A 237 17.90 -13.27 15.33
N SER A 238 17.12 -14.19 15.89
CA SER A 238 17.59 -15.38 16.62
C SER A 238 18.40 -15.06 17.88
N SER A 239 18.21 -13.86 18.42
CA SER A 239 18.86 -13.36 19.64
C SER A 239 17.82 -12.66 20.53
N SER A 240 18.13 -12.50 21.82
CA SER A 240 17.37 -11.66 22.75
C SER A 240 17.89 -10.22 22.81
N THR A 241 19.10 -9.97 22.30
CA THR A 241 19.73 -8.65 22.40
C THR A 241 19.04 -7.63 21.50
N ALA A 242 19.09 -6.37 21.92
CA ALA A 242 18.62 -5.23 21.14
C ALA A 242 19.69 -4.14 21.08
N GLU A 243 19.62 -3.29 20.06
CA GLU A 243 20.59 -2.22 19.81
C GLU A 243 19.89 -0.96 19.29
N LEU A 244 20.45 0.20 19.59
CA LEU A 244 20.00 1.51 19.12
C LEU A 244 21.02 2.10 18.16
N TYR A 245 20.58 2.45 16.96
CA TYR A 245 21.35 3.30 16.05
C TYR A 245 21.02 4.77 16.29
N ASN A 246 22.05 5.60 16.37
CA ASN A 246 21.92 7.06 16.40
C ASN A 246 22.25 7.65 15.02
N PRO A 247 21.25 8.14 14.27
CA PRO A 247 21.46 8.74 12.95
C PRO A 247 22.40 9.94 12.91
N THR A 248 22.52 10.67 14.02
CA THR A 248 23.36 11.88 14.10
C THR A 248 24.84 11.53 14.23
N THR A 249 25.17 10.44 14.91
CA THR A 249 26.56 10.04 15.16
C THR A 249 27.01 8.84 14.32
N GLY A 250 26.07 8.09 13.75
CA GLY A 250 26.36 6.84 13.02
C GLY A 250 26.72 5.67 13.93
N ASN A 251 26.56 5.79 15.25
CA ASN A 251 26.98 4.78 16.21
C ASN A 251 25.82 3.87 16.66
N TRP A 252 26.17 2.63 17.00
CA TRP A 252 25.28 1.66 17.64
C TRP A 252 25.58 1.49 19.13
N THR A 253 24.55 1.42 19.95
CA THR A 253 24.65 1.14 21.39
C THR A 253 23.75 -0.03 21.78
N ILE A 254 24.15 -0.80 22.80
CA ILE A 254 23.34 -1.89 23.32
C ILE A 254 22.09 -1.33 24.03
N ALA A 255 20.93 -1.93 23.77
CA ALA A 255 19.60 -1.48 24.24
C ALA A 255 18.93 -2.50 25.17
N GLY A 256 19.73 -3.19 25.98
CA GLY A 256 19.27 -4.27 26.84
C GLY A 256 18.95 -5.56 26.08
N SER A 257 18.20 -6.45 26.71
CA SER A 257 17.81 -7.74 26.14
C SER A 257 16.39 -8.11 26.54
N MET A 258 15.67 -8.68 25.58
CA MET A 258 14.42 -9.37 25.78
C MET A 258 14.62 -10.60 26.69
N SER A 259 13.55 -11.04 27.32
CA SER A 259 13.47 -12.28 28.08
C SER A 259 13.50 -13.49 27.16
N PHE A 260 12.91 -13.36 25.96
CA PHE A 260 12.88 -14.40 24.96
C PHE A 260 13.60 -13.94 23.68
N ALA A 261 14.63 -14.68 23.29
CA ALA A 261 15.18 -14.57 21.94
C ALA A 261 14.08 -14.86 20.92
N ARG A 262 14.14 -14.20 19.75
CA ARG A 262 13.14 -14.37 18.69
C ARG A 262 13.65 -13.94 17.32
N ALA A 263 13.15 -14.60 16.29
CA ALA A 263 13.27 -14.25 14.88
C ALA A 263 11.89 -14.23 14.21
N GLY A 264 11.71 -13.46 13.14
CA GLY A 264 10.45 -13.36 12.37
C GLY A 264 9.23 -12.98 13.22
N HIS A 265 9.48 -12.24 14.29
CA HIS A 265 8.51 -11.53 15.11
C HIS A 265 8.13 -10.20 14.47
N THR A 266 7.15 -9.52 15.05
CA THR A 266 6.80 -8.13 14.69
C THR A 266 7.15 -7.18 15.82
N ALA A 267 7.45 -5.93 15.48
CA ALA A 267 7.61 -4.84 16.43
C ALA A 267 6.69 -3.66 16.03
N SER A 268 5.93 -3.15 16.98
CA SER A 268 4.97 -2.06 16.79
C SER A 268 5.22 -0.95 17.79
N ILE A 269 5.36 0.28 17.30
CA ILE A 269 5.44 1.46 18.16
C ILE A 269 4.02 1.79 18.63
N LEU A 270 3.88 1.95 19.94
CA LEU A 270 2.63 2.30 20.59
C LEU A 270 2.50 3.82 20.75
N ALA A 271 1.27 4.31 20.92
CA ALA A 271 1.00 5.74 21.10
C ALA A 271 1.73 6.37 22.31
N ASN A 272 2.07 5.56 23.32
CA ASN A 272 2.83 5.98 24.49
C ASN A 272 4.37 5.92 24.29
N GLY A 273 4.84 5.62 23.07
CA GLY A 273 6.25 5.53 22.70
C GLY A 273 6.93 4.21 23.04
N LEU A 274 6.27 3.27 23.72
CA LEU A 274 6.82 1.94 23.93
C LEU A 274 6.83 1.14 22.62
N VAL A 275 7.74 0.17 22.50
CA VAL A 275 7.77 -0.77 21.37
C VAL A 275 7.28 -2.13 21.83
N LEU A 276 6.14 -2.57 21.30
CA LEU A 276 5.59 -3.90 21.51
C LEU A 276 6.24 -4.88 20.55
N VAL A 277 6.82 -5.95 21.07
CA VAL A 277 7.46 -7.02 20.30
C VAL A 277 6.71 -8.33 20.55
N THR A 278 6.24 -8.99 19.49
CA THR A 278 5.28 -10.12 19.61
C THR A 278 5.64 -11.32 18.75
N GLY A 279 5.48 -12.51 19.34
CA GLY A 279 5.66 -13.79 18.65
C GLY A 279 7.08 -14.04 18.14
N GLY A 280 7.20 -14.77 17.05
CA GLY A 280 8.47 -15.20 16.48
C GLY A 280 8.82 -16.64 16.82
N TYR A 281 10.06 -17.01 16.51
CA TYR A 281 10.60 -18.36 16.71
C TYR A 281 11.97 -18.32 17.38
N ASN A 282 12.22 -19.28 18.28
CA ASN A 282 13.50 -19.43 18.99
C ASN A 282 13.93 -20.88 19.23
N GLY A 283 13.45 -21.80 18.39
CA GLY A 283 13.43 -23.23 18.67
C GLY A 283 12.03 -23.72 19.05
N ALA A 284 11.19 -22.81 19.55
CA ALA A 284 9.74 -22.98 19.67
C ALA A 284 9.01 -21.77 19.05
N PHE A 285 7.76 -21.98 18.64
CA PHE A 285 6.87 -20.91 18.20
C PHE A 285 6.38 -20.15 19.42
N LEU A 286 6.52 -18.82 19.41
CA LEU A 286 6.26 -17.98 20.56
C LEU A 286 4.86 -17.36 20.50
N ASN A 287 4.17 -17.38 21.62
CA ASN A 287 3.01 -16.54 21.88
C ASN A 287 3.32 -15.36 22.82
N SER A 288 4.55 -15.29 23.35
CA SER A 288 4.95 -14.24 24.29
C SER A 288 5.12 -12.89 23.61
N ALA A 289 4.84 -11.84 24.36
CA ALA A 289 5.04 -10.45 23.98
C ALA A 289 5.85 -9.69 25.03
N GLU A 290 6.60 -8.69 24.58
CA GLU A 290 7.45 -7.85 25.44
C GLU A 290 7.39 -6.39 25.00
N LEU A 291 7.60 -5.47 25.93
CA LEU A 291 7.64 -4.04 25.70
C LEU A 291 9.05 -3.51 25.96
N TYR A 292 9.55 -2.72 25.01
CA TYR A 292 10.72 -1.89 25.23
C TYR A 292 10.31 -0.46 25.57
N ASN A 293 10.90 0.08 26.63
CA ASN A 293 10.75 1.48 27.01
C ASN A 293 11.99 2.28 26.55
N PRO A 294 11.88 3.12 25.51
CA PRO A 294 13.03 3.87 24.99
C PRO A 294 13.54 4.96 25.94
N THR A 295 12.73 5.39 26.92
CA THR A 295 13.14 6.39 27.92
C THR A 295 14.02 5.78 29.00
N THR A 296 13.76 4.52 29.39
CA THR A 296 14.52 3.85 30.47
C THR A 296 15.50 2.80 29.96
N GLY A 297 15.35 2.35 28.71
CA GLY A 297 16.12 1.25 28.14
C GLY A 297 15.69 -0.14 28.64
N ASN A 298 14.58 -0.24 29.37
CA ASN A 298 14.14 -1.48 30.00
C ASN A 298 13.17 -2.28 29.13
N TRP A 299 13.23 -3.60 29.30
CA TRP A 299 12.30 -4.56 28.72
C TRP A 299 11.36 -5.12 29.79
N THR A 300 10.07 -5.25 29.47
CA THR A 300 9.07 -5.85 30.35
C THR A 300 8.18 -6.84 29.60
N ILE A 301 7.71 -7.89 30.28
CA ILE A 301 6.74 -8.83 29.70
C ILE A 301 5.40 -8.12 29.48
N ALA A 302 4.76 -8.37 28.33
CA ALA A 302 3.52 -7.73 27.88
C ALA A 302 2.36 -8.74 27.73
N GLY A 303 2.40 -9.81 28.53
CA GLY A 303 1.47 -10.93 28.43
C GLY A 303 1.76 -11.85 27.24
N SER A 304 0.78 -12.69 26.91
CA SER A 304 0.88 -13.68 25.85
C SER A 304 -0.39 -13.73 25.02
N MET A 305 -0.22 -13.90 23.72
CA MET A 305 -1.29 -14.25 22.78
C MET A 305 -1.84 -15.65 23.09
N SER A 306 -3.07 -15.90 22.66
CA SER A 306 -3.75 -17.19 22.74
C SER A 306 -3.08 -18.24 21.84
N PHE A 307 -2.54 -17.78 20.69
CA PHE A 307 -1.84 -18.63 19.75
C PHE A 307 -0.40 -18.15 19.54
N ALA A 308 0.53 -19.10 19.44
CA ALA A 308 1.88 -18.80 18.99
C ALA A 308 1.88 -18.42 17.51
N ARG A 309 2.70 -17.45 17.13
CA ARG A 309 2.71 -16.90 15.76
C ARG A 309 4.13 -16.56 15.32
N TYR A 310 4.47 -17.00 14.12
CA TYR A 310 5.69 -16.67 13.39
C TYR A 310 5.29 -16.17 11.99
N TRP A 311 5.92 -15.10 11.50
CA TRP A 311 5.55 -14.47 10.21
C TRP A 311 4.10 -14.02 10.09
N HIS A 312 3.55 -13.56 11.21
CA HIS A 312 2.31 -12.78 11.27
C HIS A 312 2.57 -11.31 10.97
N THR A 313 1.50 -10.53 10.79
CA THR A 313 1.59 -9.07 10.69
C THR A 313 1.07 -8.40 11.95
N ALA A 314 1.54 -7.17 12.21
CA ALA A 314 1.08 -6.33 13.29
C ALA A 314 0.72 -4.93 12.78
N SER A 315 -0.44 -4.41 13.17
CA SER A 315 -0.94 -3.09 12.73
C SER A 315 -1.45 -2.29 13.91
N THR A 316 -0.79 -1.16 14.22
CA THR A 316 -1.23 -0.23 15.28
C THR A 316 -2.43 0.58 14.78
N LEU A 317 -3.62 0.27 15.30
CA LEU A 317 -4.88 0.87 14.91
C LEU A 317 -5.04 2.31 15.43
N ALA A 318 -5.98 3.06 14.86
CA ALA A 318 -6.26 4.44 15.25
C ALA A 318 -6.68 4.61 16.73
N ASN A 319 -7.26 3.57 17.33
CA ASN A 319 -7.62 3.56 18.76
C ASN A 319 -6.43 3.19 19.68
N GLY A 320 -5.24 2.97 19.12
CA GLY A 320 -4.02 2.61 19.84
C GLY A 320 -3.81 1.11 20.06
N SER A 321 -4.83 0.27 19.85
CA SER A 321 -4.67 -1.19 19.93
C SER A 321 -3.82 -1.73 18.78
N VAL A 322 -3.13 -2.84 18.98
CA VAL A 322 -2.33 -3.49 17.93
C VAL A 322 -3.04 -4.76 17.47
N LEU A 323 -3.42 -4.82 16.19
CA LEU A 323 -3.96 -6.02 15.55
C LEU A 323 -2.81 -6.93 15.15
N ILE A 324 -2.83 -8.17 15.64
CA ILE A 324 -1.94 -9.25 15.24
C ILE A 324 -2.73 -10.25 14.40
N ALA A 325 -2.31 -10.51 13.16
CA ALA A 325 -3.08 -11.33 12.21
C ALA A 325 -2.26 -12.44 11.56
N GLY A 326 -2.85 -13.64 11.47
CA GLY A 326 -2.27 -14.79 10.76
C GLY A 326 -0.99 -15.32 11.40
N GLY A 327 -0.09 -15.80 10.56
CA GLY A 327 1.18 -16.43 10.95
C GLY A 327 1.10 -17.96 10.97
N TYR A 328 2.20 -18.59 11.39
CA TYR A 328 2.34 -20.03 11.54
C TYR A 328 2.67 -20.38 12.99
N ASN A 329 2.04 -21.42 13.54
CA ASN A 329 2.21 -21.80 14.95
C ASN A 329 3.03 -23.08 15.17
N GLY A 330 3.61 -23.66 14.11
CA GLY A 330 4.31 -24.94 14.16
C GLY A 330 3.51 -26.14 13.67
N THR A 331 2.18 -26.02 13.68
CA THR A 331 1.26 -27.10 13.27
C THR A 331 0.44 -26.68 12.05
N SER A 332 -0.01 -25.43 11.99
CA SER A 332 -0.87 -24.92 10.93
C SER A 332 -0.64 -23.45 10.65
N THR A 333 -0.97 -23.06 9.41
CA THR A 333 -1.15 -21.66 9.05
C THR A 333 -2.43 -21.13 9.70
N LEU A 334 -2.35 -19.95 10.31
CA LEU A 334 -3.44 -19.34 11.06
C LEU A 334 -4.24 -18.35 10.20
N ASN A 335 -5.55 -18.32 10.43
CA ASN A 335 -6.45 -17.24 10.01
C ASN A 335 -6.92 -16.39 11.20
N THR A 336 -6.60 -16.79 12.44
CA THR A 336 -7.03 -16.08 13.64
C THR A 336 -6.31 -14.75 13.77
N ALA A 337 -6.94 -13.81 14.48
CA ALA A 337 -6.37 -12.52 14.82
C ALA A 337 -6.64 -12.16 16.27
N GLU A 338 -5.76 -11.34 16.85
CA GLU A 338 -5.81 -10.91 18.25
C GLU A 338 -5.47 -9.43 18.36
N LEU A 339 -6.01 -8.76 19.38
CA LEU A 339 -5.78 -7.36 19.68
C LEU A 339 -5.00 -7.24 20.99
N TYR A 340 -3.92 -6.47 20.97
CA TYR A 340 -3.27 -5.99 22.18
C TYR A 340 -3.80 -4.60 22.53
N ASN A 341 -4.34 -4.44 23.75
CA ASN A 341 -4.74 -3.13 24.27
C ASN A 341 -3.63 -2.56 25.16
N PRO A 342 -2.89 -1.53 24.72
CA PRO A 342 -1.77 -0.98 25.48
C PRO A 342 -2.16 -0.27 26.78
N SER A 343 -3.41 0.16 26.93
CA SER A 343 -3.87 0.82 28.15
C SER A 343 -4.13 -0.16 29.30
N THR A 344 -4.41 -1.42 28.98
CA THR A 344 -4.70 -2.48 29.97
C THR A 344 -3.65 -3.58 30.00
N GLY A 345 -2.80 -3.69 28.96
CA GLY A 345 -1.87 -4.78 28.78
C GLY A 345 -2.53 -6.12 28.40
N ASN A 346 -3.83 -6.10 28.06
CA ASN A 346 -4.60 -7.31 27.78
C ASN A 346 -4.59 -7.70 26.31
N TRP A 347 -4.67 -9.00 26.09
CA TRP A 347 -4.85 -9.64 24.79
C TRP A 347 -6.29 -10.12 24.64
N THR A 348 -6.91 -9.85 23.50
CA THR A 348 -8.26 -10.34 23.17
C THR A 348 -8.29 -10.93 21.77
N THR A 349 -8.98 -12.06 21.59
CA THR A 349 -9.26 -12.59 20.25
C THR A 349 -10.28 -11.71 19.54
N THR A 350 -10.12 -11.56 18.23
CA THR A 350 -11.08 -10.87 17.35
C THR A 350 -11.52 -11.81 16.21
N ALA A 351 -12.37 -11.33 15.30
CA ALA A 351 -12.80 -12.12 14.15
C ALA A 351 -11.60 -12.66 13.36
N SER A 352 -11.76 -13.86 12.82
CA SER A 352 -10.74 -14.52 12.00
C SER A 352 -10.92 -14.14 10.53
N MET A 353 -9.81 -14.10 9.80
CA MET A 353 -9.80 -14.03 8.33
C MET A 353 -10.50 -15.25 7.73
N SER A 354 -11.02 -15.10 6.52
CA SER A 354 -11.60 -16.20 5.75
C SER A 354 -10.55 -17.18 5.23
N VAL A 355 -9.32 -16.69 5.00
CA VAL A 355 -8.19 -17.50 4.50
C VAL A 355 -7.04 -17.48 5.50
N THR A 356 -6.43 -18.63 5.75
CA THR A 356 -5.20 -18.74 6.56
C THR A 356 -4.03 -18.13 5.81
N ARG A 357 -3.12 -17.43 6.48
CA ARG A 357 -1.95 -16.84 5.82
C ARG A 357 -0.78 -16.59 6.76
N TYR A 358 0.43 -16.83 6.28
CA TYR A 358 1.71 -16.37 6.83
C TYR A 358 2.59 -15.86 5.68
N TYR A 359 3.64 -15.07 5.99
CA TYR A 359 4.43 -14.36 4.96
C TYR A 359 3.63 -13.40 4.07
N HIS A 360 2.46 -12.99 4.56
CA HIS A 360 1.65 -11.94 3.98
C HIS A 360 2.12 -10.58 4.50
N THR A 361 1.64 -9.52 3.87
CA THR A 361 1.84 -8.14 4.33
C THR A 361 0.52 -7.55 4.78
N ALA A 362 0.61 -6.48 5.58
CA ALA A 362 -0.55 -5.72 6.00
C ALA A 362 -0.23 -4.22 6.05
N SER A 363 -1.15 -3.40 5.58
CA SER A 363 -1.06 -1.94 5.71
C SER A 363 -2.37 -1.35 6.20
N ILE A 364 -2.26 -0.23 6.92
CA ILE A 364 -3.41 0.56 7.33
C ILE A 364 -3.70 1.57 6.23
N LEU A 365 -4.90 1.49 5.67
CA LEU A 365 -5.39 2.42 4.65
C LEU A 365 -5.80 3.75 5.28
N ALA A 366 -5.91 4.80 4.45
CA ALA A 366 -6.31 6.14 4.92
C ALA A 366 -7.69 6.18 5.61
N ASN A 367 -8.57 5.22 5.29
CA ASN A 367 -9.88 5.06 5.93
C ASN A 367 -9.84 4.26 7.24
N GLY A 368 -8.66 3.85 7.72
CA GLY A 368 -8.47 3.09 8.95
C GLY A 368 -8.69 1.58 8.83
N LEU A 369 -9.05 1.06 7.66
CA LEU A 369 -9.10 -0.38 7.42
C LEU A 369 -7.68 -0.95 7.32
N VAL A 370 -7.50 -2.20 7.75
CA VAL A 370 -6.23 -2.93 7.55
C VAL A 370 -6.38 -3.82 6.34
N LEU A 371 -5.65 -3.54 5.27
CA LEU A 371 -5.55 -4.41 4.11
C LEU A 371 -4.49 -5.48 4.39
N VAL A 372 -4.84 -6.74 4.15
CA VAL A 372 -3.93 -7.88 4.24
C VAL A 372 -3.86 -8.59 2.89
N THR A 373 -2.66 -8.84 2.37
CA THR A 373 -2.47 -9.29 0.99
C THR A 373 -1.52 -10.48 0.87
N GLY A 374 -1.89 -11.44 0.01
CA GLY A 374 -1.04 -12.58 -0.35
C GLY A 374 -0.64 -13.46 0.83
N GLY A 375 0.61 -13.95 0.80
CA GLY A 375 1.16 -14.93 1.73
C GLY A 375 0.97 -16.36 1.25
N TYR A 376 1.23 -17.30 2.15
CA TYR A 376 1.01 -18.74 1.91
C TYR A 376 -0.08 -19.24 2.83
N GLY A 377 -1.09 -19.91 2.28
CA GLY A 377 -2.24 -20.44 3.01
C GLY A 377 -2.02 -21.83 3.58
N SER A 378 -3.06 -22.68 3.54
CA SER A 378 -2.96 -24.08 3.94
C SER A 378 -2.18 -24.94 2.94
N SER A 379 -2.32 -24.65 1.64
CA SER A 379 -1.75 -25.49 0.57
C SER A 379 -1.13 -24.73 -0.60
N SER A 380 -1.32 -23.41 -0.70
CA SER A 380 -0.87 -22.64 -1.85
C SER A 380 -0.44 -21.22 -1.47
N ILE A 381 0.32 -20.59 -2.37
CA ILE A 381 0.56 -19.16 -2.35
C ILE A 381 -0.74 -18.45 -2.73
N LEU A 382 -1.04 -17.34 -2.07
CA LEU A 382 -2.29 -16.60 -2.19
C LEU A 382 -2.11 -15.35 -3.07
N ASN A 383 -3.13 -15.07 -3.87
CA ASN A 383 -3.35 -13.76 -4.48
C ASN A 383 -4.52 -13.00 -3.83
N SER A 384 -5.20 -13.61 -2.86
CA SER A 384 -6.35 -13.00 -2.22
C SER A 384 -5.95 -11.91 -1.21
N ALA A 385 -6.84 -10.93 -1.08
CA ALA A 385 -6.73 -9.87 -0.11
C ALA A 385 -8.00 -9.76 0.75
N GLU A 386 -7.82 -9.29 1.99
CA GLU A 386 -8.90 -9.10 2.95
C GLU A 386 -8.72 -7.78 3.69
N LEU A 387 -9.84 -7.15 4.07
CA LEU A 387 -9.88 -5.91 4.84
C LEU A 387 -10.43 -6.19 6.23
N TYR A 388 -9.67 -5.81 7.27
CA TYR A 388 -10.18 -5.73 8.63
C TYR A 388 -10.75 -4.36 8.91
N ASN A 389 -11.99 -4.33 9.41
CA ASN A 389 -12.60 -3.12 9.92
C ASN A 389 -12.50 -3.10 11.45
N PRO A 390 -11.67 -2.21 12.04
CA PRO A 390 -11.49 -2.15 13.49
C PRO A 390 -12.71 -1.61 14.24
N LEU A 391 -13.66 -0.94 13.57
CA LEU A 391 -14.88 -0.42 14.19
C LEU A 391 -15.92 -1.52 14.40
N THR A 392 -16.02 -2.45 13.44
CA THR A 392 -16.98 -3.56 13.50
C THR A 392 -16.33 -4.86 13.95
N SER A 393 -14.99 -4.91 14.02
CA SER A 393 -14.21 -6.12 14.31
C SER A 393 -14.53 -7.25 13.33
N THR A 394 -14.67 -6.93 12.05
CA THR A 394 -15.00 -7.89 10.98
C THR A 394 -13.98 -7.87 9.86
N TRP A 395 -13.82 -9.02 9.21
CA TRP A 395 -13.06 -9.17 7.97
C TRP A 395 -14.00 -9.20 6.78
N THR A 396 -13.57 -8.63 5.66
CA THR A 396 -14.26 -8.67 4.37
C THR A 396 -13.27 -8.99 3.27
N THR A 397 -13.64 -9.89 2.36
CA THR A 397 -12.83 -10.16 1.17
C THR A 397 -12.89 -8.95 0.23
N THR A 398 -11.79 -8.67 -0.46
CA THR A 398 -11.70 -7.62 -1.49
C THR A 398 -11.15 -8.19 -2.79
N GLY A 399 -10.86 -7.35 -3.79
CA GLY A 399 -10.26 -7.76 -5.05
C GLY A 399 -8.99 -8.59 -4.84
N ASN A 400 -8.70 -9.49 -5.78
CA ASN A 400 -7.50 -10.33 -5.76
C ASN A 400 -6.40 -9.72 -6.64
N MET A 401 -5.15 -9.88 -6.22
CA MET A 401 -3.99 -9.63 -7.07
C MET A 401 -4.02 -10.55 -8.29
N SER A 402 -3.43 -10.10 -9.38
CA SER A 402 -3.23 -10.88 -10.60
C SER A 402 -2.22 -12.00 -10.37
N VAL A 403 -1.22 -11.77 -9.51
CA VAL A 403 -0.16 -12.72 -9.20
C VAL A 403 -0.18 -13.10 -7.72
N ALA A 404 -0.26 -14.40 -7.45
CA ALA A 404 -0.10 -14.94 -6.10
C ALA A 404 1.35 -14.74 -5.63
N ARG A 405 1.52 -14.26 -4.40
CA ARG A 405 2.84 -13.92 -3.87
C ARG A 405 2.92 -14.08 -2.35
N ARG A 406 4.10 -14.45 -1.87
CA ARG A 406 4.54 -14.38 -0.47
C ARG A 406 5.89 -13.69 -0.41
N TYR A 407 6.32 -13.24 0.77
CA TYR A 407 7.61 -12.55 0.96
C TYR A 407 7.76 -11.26 0.13
N HIS A 408 6.65 -10.73 -0.37
CA HIS A 408 6.58 -9.44 -1.03
C HIS A 408 6.60 -8.32 0.00
N THR A 409 6.77 -7.09 -0.48
CA THR A 409 6.58 -5.90 0.36
C THR A 409 5.32 -5.17 -0.05
N GLU A 410 4.77 -4.42 0.90
CA GLU A 410 3.61 -3.56 0.72
C GLU A 410 4.01 -2.14 1.15
N THR A 411 3.64 -1.14 0.36
CA THR A 411 4.01 0.26 0.60
C THR A 411 2.84 1.16 0.31
N ILE A 412 2.38 1.90 1.33
CA ILE A 412 1.38 2.95 1.14
C ILE A 412 2.03 4.13 0.42
N LEU A 413 1.46 4.50 -0.72
CA LEU A 413 1.86 5.64 -1.52
C LEU A 413 1.21 6.92 -1.02
N ALA A 414 1.78 8.07 -1.39
CA ALA A 414 1.27 9.39 -0.97
C ALA A 414 -0.17 9.67 -1.44
N ASN A 415 -0.62 9.02 -2.52
CA ASN A 415 -1.98 9.12 -3.03
C ASN A 415 -2.97 8.14 -2.34
N GLY A 416 -2.51 7.38 -1.34
CA GLY A 416 -3.31 6.41 -0.59
C GLY A 416 -3.43 5.02 -1.23
N GLN A 417 -2.88 4.82 -2.42
CA GLN A 417 -2.81 3.49 -3.04
C GLN A 417 -1.78 2.61 -2.33
N VAL A 418 -1.94 1.31 -2.50
CA VAL A 418 -1.01 0.33 -1.95
C VAL A 418 -0.20 -0.31 -3.07
N LEU A 419 1.12 -0.11 -3.05
CA LEU A 419 2.05 -0.78 -3.95
C LEU A 419 2.51 -2.09 -3.32
N VAL A 420 2.30 -3.18 -4.04
CA VAL A 420 2.80 -4.51 -3.69
C VAL A 420 3.91 -4.92 -4.66
N THR A 421 5.09 -5.29 -4.15
CA THR A 421 6.29 -5.49 -5.00
C THR A 421 6.98 -6.83 -4.77
N GLY A 422 7.32 -7.50 -5.88
CA GLY A 422 8.14 -8.70 -5.89
C GLY A 422 7.54 -9.87 -5.10
N GLY A 423 8.41 -10.63 -4.45
CA GLY A 423 8.08 -11.83 -3.69
C GLY A 423 8.31 -13.12 -4.47
N TYR A 424 7.75 -14.20 -3.95
CA TYR A 424 7.78 -15.53 -4.55
C TYR A 424 6.34 -15.98 -4.84
N GLY A 425 6.06 -16.26 -6.11
CA GLY A 425 4.77 -16.74 -6.59
C GLY A 425 4.79 -18.21 -6.98
N SER A 426 3.65 -18.70 -7.47
CA SER A 426 3.47 -20.11 -7.86
C SER A 426 4.40 -20.55 -9.00
N SER A 427 4.83 -19.62 -9.83
CA SER A 427 5.72 -19.86 -10.98
C SER A 427 7.19 -19.46 -10.73
N GLY A 428 7.53 -19.05 -9.51
CA GLY A 428 8.90 -18.67 -9.12
C GLY A 428 9.01 -17.25 -8.55
N TYR A 429 10.23 -16.72 -8.57
CA TYR A 429 10.54 -15.39 -8.05
C TYR A 429 9.96 -14.29 -8.94
N LEU A 430 9.45 -13.22 -8.32
CA LEU A 430 8.71 -12.18 -9.01
C LEU A 430 9.52 -10.88 -9.08
N ASN A 431 9.46 -10.22 -10.23
CA ASN A 431 9.85 -8.83 -10.43
C ASN A 431 8.65 -7.91 -10.65
N SER A 432 7.44 -8.46 -10.66
CA SER A 432 6.21 -7.71 -10.88
C SER A 432 5.77 -6.93 -9.65
N ALA A 433 5.07 -5.83 -9.91
CA ALA A 433 4.41 -5.03 -8.89
C ALA A 433 2.98 -4.69 -9.30
N GLU A 434 2.11 -4.57 -8.30
CA GLU A 434 0.68 -4.29 -8.46
C GLU A 434 0.23 -3.17 -7.52
N LEU A 435 -0.78 -2.41 -7.94
CA LEU A 435 -1.43 -1.38 -7.16
C LEU A 435 -2.83 -1.82 -6.76
N TYR A 436 -3.21 -1.51 -5.53
CA TYR A 436 -4.57 -1.55 -5.00
C TYR A 436 -5.11 -0.15 -4.76
#